data_AF-A0A447UMD0-F1
#
_entry.id   AF-A0A447UMD0-F1
#
_cell.length_a   1.000
_cell.length_b   1.000
_cell.length_c   1.000
_cell.angle_alpha   90.00
_cell.angle_beta   90.00
_cell.angle_gamma   90.00
#
_symmetry.space_group_name_H-M   'P 1'
#
loop_
_entity.id
_entity.type
_entity.pdbx_description
1 polymer ?
#
loop_
_entity_poly.entity_id
_entity_poly.type
_entity_poly.pdbx_seq_one_letter_code
_entity_poly.pdbx_strand_id
1 'polypeptide(L)' 'MLNGASLTSLHKKYLQSFCTVPAVVMRQQHDMEQARLRVQAEPSVENKKWLKIQTAIYNVIR' A
#
# COMPACT_ATOMS: atom_id res chain seq x y z
N MET A 1 -22.41 5.08 -10.54
CA MET A 1 -22.00 4.65 -9.18
C MET A 1 -21.31 3.30 -9.32
N LEU A 2 -20.12 3.12 -8.74
CA LEU A 2 -19.42 1.84 -8.79
C LEU A 2 -20.22 0.81 -7.96
N ASN A 3 -21.06 0.04 -8.63
CA ASN A 3 -21.79 -1.09 -8.04
C ASN A 3 -20.83 -2.29 -7.86
N GLY A 4 -19.73 -2.08 -7.13
CA GLY A 4 -18.85 -3.16 -6.73
C GLY A 4 -19.54 -4.02 -5.68
N ALA A 5 -19.49 -5.34 -5.83
CA ALA A 5 -19.99 -6.24 -4.80
C ALA A 5 -19.22 -6.02 -3.49
N SER A 6 -19.95 -5.94 -2.37
CA SER A 6 -19.34 -5.83 -1.05
C SER A 6 -18.39 -7.00 -0.78
N LEU A 7 -17.24 -6.72 -0.18
CA LEU A 7 -16.31 -7.77 0.24
C LEU A 7 -16.95 -8.60 1.35
N THR A 8 -17.31 -9.84 1.02
CA THR A 8 -17.73 -10.84 2.01
C THR A 8 -16.56 -11.16 2.95
N SER A 9 -16.84 -11.76 4.11
CA SER A 9 -15.79 -12.19 5.03
C SER A 9 -14.77 -13.14 4.37
N LEU A 10 -15.22 -13.98 3.43
CA LEU A 10 -14.35 -14.87 2.66
C LEU A 10 -13.44 -14.10 1.71
N HIS A 11 -13.98 -13.15 0.95
CA HIS A 11 -13.18 -12.30 0.06
C HIS A 11 -12.14 -11.48 0.84
N LYS A 12 -12.48 -10.98 2.03
CA LYS A 12 -11.54 -10.29 2.91
C LYS A 12 -10.38 -11.21 3.35
N LYS A 13 -10.67 -12.47 3.70
CA LYS A 13 -9.64 -13.45 4.04
C LYS A 13 -8.70 -13.72 2.86
N TYR A 14 -9.22 -13.93 1.66
CA TYR A 14 -8.38 -14.13 0.48
C TYR A 14 -7.53 -12.91 0.16
N LEU A 15 -8.09 -11.71 0.26
CA LEU A 15 -7.34 -10.47 0.07
C LEU A 15 -6.21 -10.36 1.11
N GLN A 16 -6.51 -10.64 2.38
CA GLN A 16 -5.50 -10.63 3.44
C GLN A 16 -4.37 -11.62 3.15
N SER A 17 -4.71 -12.88 2.84
CA SER A 17 -3.72 -13.91 2.50
C SER A 17 -2.87 -13.55 1.28
N PHE A 18 -3.48 -12.93 0.26
CA PHE A 18 -2.75 -12.45 -0.91
C PHE A 18 -1.80 -11.32 -0.55
N CYS A 19 -2.26 -10.33 0.20
CA CYS A 19 -1.47 -9.18 0.60
C CYS A 19 -0.24 -9.56 1.43
N THR A 20 -0.32 -10.60 2.25
CA THR A 20 0.79 -11.04 3.13
C THR A 20 1.78 -12.00 2.45
N VAL A 21 1.60 -12.35 1.17
CA VAL A 21 2.59 -13.15 0.43
C VAL A 21 3.94 -12.42 0.39
N PRO A 22 5.09 -13.09 0.64
CA PRO A 22 6.39 -12.43 0.73
C PRO A 22 6.72 -11.51 -0.47
N ALA A 23 6.36 -11.92 -1.68
CA ALA A 23 6.55 -11.11 -2.88
C ALA A 23 5.77 -9.78 -2.86
N VAL A 24 4.53 -9.79 -2.32
CA VAL A 24 3.69 -8.59 -2.19
C VAL A 24 4.25 -7.68 -1.10
N VAL A 25 4.65 -8.25 0.04
CA VAL A 25 5.29 -7.49 1.13
C VAL A 25 6.56 -6.80 0.65
N MET A 26 7.45 -7.52 -0.06
CA MET A 26 8.69 -6.95 -0.61
C MET A 26 8.43 -5.84 -1.62
N ARG A 27 7.44 -6.01 -2.50
CA ARG A 27 7.07 -4.97 -3.46
C ARG A 27 6.55 -3.72 -2.76
N GLN A 28 5.70 -3.89 -1.75
CA GLN A 28 5.16 -2.75 -1.01
C GLN A 28 6.24 -2.03 -0.19
N GLN A 29 7.22 -2.76 0.36
CA GLN A 29 8.40 -2.18 0.99
C GLN A 29 9.21 -1.33 0.00
N HIS A 30 9.45 -1.85 -1.20
CA HIS A 30 10.15 -1.13 -2.26
C HIS A 30 9.41 0.16 -2.64
N ASP A 31 8.10 0.10 -2.86
CA ASP A 31 7.28 1.25 -3.24
C ASP A 31 7.27 2.35 -2.15
N MET A 32 7.23 1.96 -0.87
CA MET A 32 7.38 2.87 0.25
C MET A 32 8.76 3.55 0.23
N GLU A 33 9.83 2.79 0.01
CA GLU A 33 11.18 3.33 -0.01
C GLU A 33 11.40 4.30 -1.19
N GLN A 34 10.87 3.98 -2.37
CA GLN A 34 10.86 4.90 -3.51
C GLN A 34 10.08 6.20 -3.21
N ALA A 35 8.96 6.11 -2.49
CA ALA A 35 8.24 7.30 -2.06
C ALA A 35 9.06 8.14 -1.06
N ARG A 36 9.84 7.50 -0.18
CA ARG A 36 10.74 8.18 0.77
C ARG A 36 11.83 8.95 0.03
N LEU A 37 12.46 8.31 -0.97
CA LEU A 37 13.48 8.95 -1.83
C LEU A 37 12.90 10.15 -2.59
N ARG A 38 11.68 10.05 -3.12
CA ARG A 38 10.99 11.18 -3.77
C ARG A 38 10.79 12.37 -2.85
N VAL A 39 10.38 12.15 -1.60
CA VAL A 39 10.24 13.23 -0.60
C VAL A 39 11.59 13.86 -0.24
N GLN A 40 12.66 13.07 -0.20
CA GLN A 40 14.01 13.59 0.05
C GLN A 40 14.52 14.45 -1.10
N ALA A 41 14.27 14.02 -2.34
CA ALA A 41 14.64 14.79 -3.53
C ALA A 41 13.80 16.08 -3.66
N GLU A 42 12.49 15.99 -3.42
CA GLU A 42 11.56 17.11 -3.52
C GLU A 42 10.43 16.98 -2.47
N PRO A 43 10.46 17.79 -1.38
CA PRO A 43 9.51 17.67 -0.28
C PRO A 43 8.16 18.37 -0.53
N SER A 44 7.60 18.18 -1.73
CA SER A 44 6.31 18.73 -2.14
C SER A 44 5.14 18.12 -1.35
N VAL A 45 4.00 18.83 -1.33
CA VAL A 45 2.76 18.36 -0.66
C VAL A 45 2.30 17.01 -1.25
N GLU A 46 2.42 16.86 -2.56
CA GLU A 46 2.05 15.63 -3.26
C GLU A 46 2.97 14.47 -2.90
N ASN A 47 4.29 14.66 -2.90
CA ASN A 47 5.24 13.60 -2.54
C ASN A 47 5.05 13.15 -1.09
N LYS A 48 4.78 14.09 -0.16
CA LYS A 48 4.46 13.78 1.24
C LYS A 48 3.16 12.97 1.37
N LYS A 49 2.13 13.32 0.59
CA LYS A 49 0.87 12.56 0.54
C LYS A 49 1.10 11.12 0.07
N TRP A 50 1.86 10.95 -1.01
CA TRP A 50 2.18 9.62 -1.54
C TRP A 50 3.01 8.78 -0.56
N LEU A 51 4.01 9.37 0.10
CA LEU A 51 4.77 8.68 1.14
C LEU A 51 3.86 8.20 2.29
N LYS A 52 2.93 9.06 2.74
CA LYS A 52 1.95 8.68 3.78
C LYS A 52 1.09 7.49 3.35
N ILE A 53 0.61 7.48 2.10
CA ILE A 53 -0.21 6.39 1.56
C ILE A 53 0.61 5.09 1.50
N GLN A 54 1.79 5.11 0.89
CA GLN A 54 2.60 3.91 0.71
C GLN A 54 3.06 3.32 2.05
N THR A 55 3.37 4.19 3.02
CA THR A 55 3.69 3.78 4.39
C THR A 55 2.49 3.14 5.09
N ALA A 56 1.30 3.70 4.93
CA ALA A 56 0.08 3.13 5.52
C ALA A 56 -0.23 1.74 4.93
N ILE A 57 -0.11 1.58 3.61
CA ILE A 57 -0.33 0.28 2.95
C ILE A 57 0.70 -0.75 3.45
N TYR A 58 2.00 -0.40 3.46
CA TYR A 58 3.04 -1.30 3.96
C TYR A 58 2.81 -1.74 5.40
N ASN A 59 2.39 -0.81 6.27
CA ASN A 59 2.10 -1.09 7.67
C ASN A 59 0.89 -2.02 7.89
N VAL A 60 -0.08 -2.03 6.99
CA VAL A 60 -1.24 -2.94 7.06
C VAL A 60 -0.90 -4.32 6.51
N ILE A 61 0.08 -4.40 5.61
CA ILE A 61 0.49 -5.62 4.93
C ILE A 61 1.53 -6.43 5.74
N ARG A 62 2.37 -5.77 6.54
CA ARG A 62 3.36 -6.41 7.44
C ARG A 62 2.72 -6.96 8.72
#